data_AF-A0A529P453-F1
#
_entry.id   AF-A0A529P453-F1
#
_cell.length_a   1.000
_cell.length_b   1.000
_cell.length_c   1.000
_cell.angle_alpha   90.00
_cell.angle_beta   90.00
_cell.angle_gamma   90.00
#
_symmetry.space_group_name_H-M   'P 1'
#
loop_
_entity.id
_entity.type
_entity.pdbx_description
1 polymer ?
#
loop_
_entity_poly.entity_id
_entity_poly.type
_entity_poly.pdbx_seq_one_letter_code
_entity_poly.pdbx_strand_id
1 'polypeptide(L)'
;MSDDYHRPTLTFPSGAYNATQVRLYGLGAEIGLSVPGAPAPFGDTGMYVETAPGAPITDEQRANALEVLGKYNSNKGRQDILNGIIPFPKIPIRVSYHFKIDLKNFGVAFISTVGSTFMLGSSPEQKTSCGIIVGYAYEGHTYDLPKPKIMIIPAFPEPKIPADDSEFDAKEPEGYAVWLVDKLDECVELE
;
A
#
# COMPACT_ATOMS: atom_id res chain seq x y z
N MET A 1 7.01 -9.88 -36.07
CA MET A 1 7.63 -9.42 -34.82
C MET A 1 6.47 -9.00 -33.95
N SER A 2 6.25 -9.68 -32.83
CA SER A 2 5.21 -9.29 -31.87
C SER A 2 5.56 -7.89 -31.39
N ASP A 3 4.66 -6.93 -31.54
CA ASP A 3 4.84 -5.60 -30.95
C ASP A 3 4.95 -5.80 -29.44
N ASP A 4 6.10 -5.43 -28.85
CA ASP A 4 6.33 -5.28 -27.41
C ASP A 4 5.42 -4.15 -26.89
N TYR A 5 4.11 -4.39 -26.87
CA TYR A 5 3.11 -3.33 -26.79
C TYR A 5 3.31 -2.50 -25.53
N HIS A 6 3.66 -3.11 -24.37
CA HIS A 6 4.05 -2.40 -23.16
C HIS A 6 4.96 -3.25 -22.26
N ARG A 7 6.29 -3.15 -22.41
CA ARG A 7 7.21 -3.91 -21.56
C ARG A 7 6.97 -3.61 -20.06
N PRO A 8 6.94 -4.64 -19.19
CA PRO A 8 6.60 -4.52 -17.77
C PRO A 8 7.46 -3.58 -16.90
N THR A 9 8.56 -3.03 -17.40
CA THR A 9 9.35 -2.02 -16.65
C THR A 9 9.61 -0.74 -17.39
N LEU A 10 9.09 -0.59 -18.62
CA LEU A 10 8.98 0.73 -19.19
C LEU A 10 7.93 1.42 -18.32
N THR A 11 8.37 2.41 -17.53
CA THR A 11 7.54 3.36 -16.78
C THR A 11 6.25 3.65 -17.54
N PHE A 12 5.14 3.86 -16.79
CA PHE A 12 3.79 4.13 -17.28
C PHE A 12 3.75 4.76 -18.68
N PRO A 13 2.73 4.52 -19.53
CA PRO A 13 2.70 4.91 -20.95
C PRO A 13 3.20 6.34 -21.34
N SER A 14 3.34 7.26 -20.38
CA SER A 14 3.88 8.62 -20.48
C SER A 14 5.24 8.90 -19.79
N GLY A 15 5.93 7.91 -19.22
CA GLY A 15 7.12 8.08 -18.38
C GLY A 15 8.44 7.66 -19.04
N ALA A 16 9.55 8.27 -18.63
CA ALA A 16 10.90 7.93 -19.10
C ALA A 16 11.44 6.69 -18.39
N TYR A 17 12.02 5.75 -19.16
CA TYR A 17 12.64 4.54 -18.63
C TYR A 17 13.64 4.85 -17.51
N ASN A 18 13.51 4.12 -16.39
CA ASN A 18 14.47 4.16 -15.30
C ASN A 18 15.06 2.76 -15.07
N ALA A 19 16.36 2.62 -15.30
CA ALA A 19 17.09 1.37 -15.18
C ALA A 19 17.20 0.86 -13.74
N THR A 20 16.95 1.69 -12.72
CA THR A 20 16.97 1.26 -11.32
C THR A 20 15.60 0.84 -10.80
N GLN A 21 14.53 1.03 -11.57
CA GLN A 21 13.18 0.71 -11.10
C GLN A 21 12.84 -0.77 -11.25
N VAL A 22 12.20 -1.30 -10.23
CA VAL A 22 11.63 -2.64 -10.18
C VAL A 22 10.16 -2.52 -9.82
N ARG A 23 9.31 -3.29 -10.51
CA ARG A 23 7.92 -3.49 -10.09
C ARG A 23 7.87 -4.75 -9.25
N LEU A 24 7.34 -4.67 -8.03
CA LEU A 24 7.01 -5.84 -7.24
C LEU A 24 5.51 -6.11 -7.39
N TYR A 25 5.13 -7.36 -7.65
CA TYR A 25 3.75 -7.78 -7.78
C TYR A 25 3.40 -8.77 -6.68
N GLY A 26 2.24 -8.57 -6.05
CA GLY A 26 1.86 -9.39 -4.90
C GLY A 26 0.48 -9.05 -4.37
N LEU A 27 0.08 -9.76 -3.33
CA LEU A 27 -1.13 -9.44 -2.59
C LEU A 27 -0.88 -8.19 -1.73
N GLY A 28 -1.75 -7.20 -1.88
CA GLY A 28 -1.74 -5.99 -1.07
C GLY A 28 -2.15 -6.26 0.37
N ALA A 29 -1.54 -5.54 1.31
CA ALA A 29 -1.97 -5.50 2.69
C ALA A 29 -3.30 -4.75 2.84
N GLU A 30 -3.97 -4.98 3.97
CA GLU A 30 -5.12 -4.16 4.34
C GLU A 30 -4.63 -2.76 4.77
N ILE A 31 -5.38 -1.72 4.42
CA ILE A 31 -5.01 -0.31 4.57
C ILE A 31 -5.73 0.25 5.80
N GLY A 32 -4.94 0.69 6.77
CA GLY A 32 -5.41 1.48 7.90
C GLY A 32 -5.18 2.97 7.67
N LEU A 33 -6.17 3.78 8.02
CA LEU A 33 -6.07 5.23 8.09
C LEU A 33 -6.38 5.67 9.51
N SER A 34 -5.50 6.48 10.08
CA SER A 34 -5.60 6.97 11.44
C SER A 34 -5.42 8.48 11.49
N VAL A 35 -6.09 9.13 12.44
CA VAL A 35 -6.06 10.59 12.64
C VAL A 35 -5.53 10.90 14.05
N PRO A 36 -4.89 12.07 14.28
CA PRO A 36 -4.36 12.40 15.61
C PRO A 36 -5.38 12.31 16.72
N GLY A 37 -5.00 11.65 17.82
CA GLY A 37 -5.82 11.53 19.02
C GLY A 37 -7.03 10.61 18.87
N ALA A 38 -7.09 9.80 17.82
CA ALA A 38 -8.05 8.72 17.68
C ALA A 38 -7.32 7.39 17.43
N PRO A 39 -7.61 6.33 18.21
CA PRO A 39 -7.08 5.01 17.92
C PRO A 39 -7.70 4.50 16.62
N ALA A 40 -6.90 3.90 15.75
CA ALA A 40 -7.39 3.24 14.54
C ALA A 40 -7.35 1.72 14.72
N PRO A 41 -8.49 1.03 14.70
CA PRO A 41 -8.53 -0.42 14.84
C PRO A 41 -7.90 -1.11 13.62
N PHE A 42 -7.24 -2.24 13.86
CA PHE A 42 -6.79 -3.16 12.82
C PHE A 42 -7.86 -4.23 12.59
N GLY A 43 -8.71 -4.08 11.56
CA GLY A 43 -9.80 -5.03 11.29
C GLY A 43 -10.59 -5.41 12.56
N ASP A 44 -10.91 -6.70 12.70
CA ASP A 44 -11.70 -7.24 13.83
C ASP A 44 -10.85 -7.74 15.02
N THR A 45 -9.62 -7.26 15.15
CA THR A 45 -8.61 -7.87 16.04
C THR A 45 -8.64 -7.33 17.47
N GLY A 46 -9.27 -6.17 17.69
CA GLY A 46 -9.20 -5.44 18.95
C GLY A 46 -7.85 -4.77 19.20
N MET A 47 -6.91 -4.80 18.25
CA MET A 47 -5.65 -4.06 18.30
C MET A 47 -5.81 -2.68 17.65
N TYR A 48 -5.01 -1.70 18.09
CA TYR A 48 -5.07 -0.32 17.59
C TYR A 48 -3.68 0.25 17.28
N VAL A 49 -3.58 1.06 16.22
CA VAL A 49 -2.46 2.00 16.06
C VAL A 49 -2.80 3.29 16.79
N GLU A 50 -1.99 3.66 17.76
CA GLU A 50 -2.00 5.02 18.29
C GLU A 50 -1.22 5.95 17.36
N THR A 51 -1.86 7.04 16.95
CA THR A 51 -1.18 8.14 16.27
C THR A 51 -0.37 8.91 17.30
N ALA A 52 0.93 9.09 17.04
CA ALA A 52 1.71 10.08 17.78
C ALA A 52 0.99 11.45 17.68
N PRO A 53 0.98 12.26 18.75
CA PRO A 53 0.31 13.56 18.74
C PRO A 53 0.88 14.41 17.59
N GLY A 54 0.06 14.58 16.54
CA GLY A 54 0.33 15.46 15.42
C GLY A 54 -0.09 16.90 15.74
N ALA A 55 -0.12 17.76 14.72
CA ALA A 55 -0.74 19.07 14.85
C ALA A 55 -2.17 18.90 15.40
N PRO A 56 -2.57 19.69 16.42
CA PRO A 56 -3.88 19.55 17.03
C PRO A 56 -4.97 19.82 15.99
N ILE A 57 -5.88 18.87 15.84
CA ILE A 57 -7.10 19.00 15.03
C ILE A 57 -8.28 19.35 15.94
N THR A 58 -9.26 20.09 15.42
CA THR A 58 -10.47 20.40 16.17
C THR A 58 -11.35 19.14 16.35
N ASP A 59 -12.22 19.14 17.36
CA ASP A 59 -13.15 18.03 17.58
C ASP A 59 -14.11 17.83 16.40
N GLU A 60 -14.50 18.92 15.73
CA GLU A 60 -15.32 18.88 14.52
C GLU A 60 -14.58 18.23 13.35
N GLN A 61 -13.32 18.60 13.12
CA GLN A 61 -12.48 17.96 12.10
C GLN A 61 -12.29 16.47 12.37
N ARG A 62 -12.10 16.11 13.65
CA ARG A 62 -11.98 14.72 14.08
C ARG A 62 -13.27 13.94 13.83
N ALA A 63 -14.42 14.47 14.24
CA ALA A 63 -15.71 13.83 14.06
C ALA A 63 -16.03 13.61 12.58
N ASN A 64 -15.82 14.62 11.74
CA ASN A 64 -15.98 14.51 10.29
C ASN A 64 -15.05 13.43 9.70
N ALA A 65 -13.78 13.45 10.08
CA ALA A 65 -12.83 12.44 9.60
C ALA A 65 -13.24 11.02 10.01
N LEU A 66 -13.66 10.82 11.27
CA LEU A 66 -14.13 9.52 11.75
C LEU A 66 -15.41 9.07 11.04
N GLU A 67 -16.32 9.97 10.71
CA GLU A 67 -17.51 9.67 9.91
C GLU A 67 -17.14 9.15 8.51
N VAL A 68 -16.23 9.86 7.82
CA VAL A 68 -15.72 9.42 6.50
C VAL A 68 -15.00 8.07 6.64
N LEU A 69 -14.17 7.90 7.66
CA LEU A 69 -13.47 6.65 7.89
C LEU A 69 -14.43 5.49 8.24
N GLY A 70 -15.54 5.75 8.93
CA GLY A 70 -16.57 4.75 9.19
C GLY A 70 -17.33 4.34 7.92
N LYS A 71 -17.63 5.32 7.05
CA LYS A 71 -18.34 5.09 5.79
C LYS A 71 -17.53 4.31 4.76
N TYR A 72 -16.22 4.54 4.69
CA TYR A 72 -15.33 3.94 3.70
C TYR A 72 -14.30 3.02 4.37
N ASN A 73 -14.80 1.96 5.00
CA ASN A 73 -14.00 1.02 5.79
C ASN A 73 -13.36 -0.12 4.97
N SER A 74 -13.72 -0.28 3.70
CA SER A 74 -13.13 -1.27 2.81
C SER A 74 -11.76 -0.86 2.31
N ASN A 75 -10.90 -1.82 1.93
CA ASN A 75 -9.59 -1.55 1.37
C ASN A 75 -9.64 -0.59 0.17
N LYS A 76 -10.60 -0.83 -0.74
CA LYS A 76 -10.85 0.06 -1.87
C LYS A 76 -11.24 1.47 -1.41
N GLY A 77 -12.13 1.61 -0.44
CA GLY A 77 -12.53 2.92 0.09
C GLY A 77 -11.36 3.67 0.73
N ARG A 78 -10.49 2.97 1.46
CA ARG A 78 -9.25 3.53 2.03
C ARG A 78 -8.29 3.99 0.95
N GLN A 79 -8.09 3.18 -0.09
CA GLN A 79 -7.27 3.53 -1.25
C GLN A 79 -7.86 4.74 -2.00
N ASP A 80 -9.17 4.78 -2.20
CA ASP A 80 -9.86 5.88 -2.89
C ASP A 80 -9.76 7.20 -2.09
N ILE A 81 -9.69 7.16 -0.75
CA ILE A 81 -9.32 8.32 0.09
C ILE A 81 -7.87 8.75 -0.17
N LEU A 82 -6.93 7.81 -0.14
CA LEU A 82 -5.50 8.10 -0.39
C LEU A 82 -5.24 8.71 -1.77
N ASN A 83 -5.97 8.23 -2.77
CA ASN A 83 -5.92 8.71 -4.15
C ASN A 83 -6.68 10.04 -4.36
N GLY A 84 -7.35 10.57 -3.33
CA GLY A 84 -8.11 11.82 -3.40
C GLY A 84 -9.43 11.72 -4.19
N ILE A 85 -9.90 10.50 -4.49
CA ILE A 85 -11.19 10.25 -5.16
C ILE A 85 -12.34 10.53 -4.18
N ILE A 86 -12.17 10.10 -2.93
CA ILE A 86 -13.11 10.39 -1.85
C ILE A 86 -12.65 11.65 -1.13
N PRO A 87 -13.51 12.69 -1.01
CA PRO A 87 -13.20 13.88 -0.22
C PRO A 87 -12.93 13.51 1.23
N PHE A 88 -11.82 13.99 1.76
CA PHE A 88 -11.43 13.81 3.14
C PHE A 88 -10.99 15.16 3.74
N PRO A 89 -11.25 15.43 5.04
CA PRO A 89 -10.83 16.67 5.68
C PRO A 89 -9.32 16.92 5.52
N LYS A 90 -8.92 18.19 5.38
CA LYS A 90 -7.51 18.58 5.34
C LYS A 90 -6.90 18.52 6.73
N ILE A 91 -6.60 17.31 7.17
CA ILE A 91 -5.96 17.03 8.45
C ILE A 91 -4.73 16.13 8.24
N PRO A 92 -3.78 16.15 9.19
CA PRO A 92 -2.75 15.13 9.25
C PRO A 92 -3.38 13.74 9.42
N ILE A 93 -2.86 12.79 8.65
CA ILE A 93 -3.22 11.38 8.71
C ILE A 93 -1.96 10.53 8.85
N ARG A 94 -2.15 9.29 9.27
CA ARG A 94 -1.12 8.26 9.25
C ARG A 94 -1.70 7.02 8.59
N VAL A 95 -0.92 6.48 7.67
CA VAL A 95 -1.25 5.28 6.90
C VAL A 95 -0.53 4.09 7.50
N SER A 96 -1.27 3.00 7.68
CA SER A 96 -0.72 1.71 8.06
C SER A 96 -1.11 0.65 7.05
N TYR A 97 -0.27 -0.36 6.93
CA TYR A 97 -0.55 -1.54 6.13
C TYR A 97 -0.46 -2.76 7.03
N HIS A 98 -1.43 -3.66 6.96
CA HIS A 98 -1.49 -4.82 7.83
C HIS A 98 -1.80 -6.14 7.12
N PHE A 99 -1.11 -7.19 7.58
CA PHE A 99 -1.44 -8.57 7.27
C PHE A 99 -1.88 -9.31 8.52
N LYS A 100 -2.92 -10.12 8.34
CA LYS A 100 -3.35 -11.14 9.27
C LYS A 100 -2.91 -12.50 8.73
N ILE A 101 -2.09 -13.22 9.47
CA ILE A 101 -1.62 -14.55 9.10
C ILE A 101 -2.23 -15.55 10.08
N ASP A 102 -3.10 -16.41 9.57
CA ASP A 102 -3.63 -17.54 10.33
C ASP A 102 -2.58 -18.65 10.39
N LEU A 103 -1.98 -18.83 11.57
CA LEU A 103 -0.98 -19.88 11.84
C LEU A 103 -1.64 -21.20 12.25
N LYS A 104 -2.94 -21.35 11.99
CA LYS A 104 -3.79 -22.51 12.28
C LYS A 104 -3.76 -22.84 13.77
N ASN A 105 -2.87 -23.75 14.17
CA ASN A 105 -2.79 -24.27 15.53
C ASN A 105 -2.06 -23.36 16.52
N PHE A 106 -1.29 -22.38 16.02
CA PHE A 106 -0.50 -21.46 16.85
C PHE A 106 -1.17 -20.11 17.09
N GLY A 107 -2.37 -19.91 16.52
CA GLY A 107 -3.11 -18.66 16.61
C GLY A 107 -2.89 -17.78 15.38
N VAL A 108 -2.87 -16.47 15.58
CA VAL A 108 -2.82 -15.48 14.50
C VAL A 108 -1.63 -14.56 14.72
N ALA A 109 -0.81 -14.37 13.68
CA ALA A 109 0.24 -13.36 13.65
C ALA A 109 -0.23 -12.12 12.88
N PHE A 110 0.19 -10.96 13.34
CA PHE A 110 -0.08 -9.68 12.69
C PHE A 110 1.22 -8.99 12.35
N ILE A 111 1.30 -8.51 11.12
CA ILE A 111 2.40 -7.65 10.68
C ILE A 111 1.76 -6.32 10.33
N SER A 112 2.21 -5.26 10.98
CA SER A 112 1.77 -3.91 10.66
C SER A 112 2.97 -3.01 10.43
N THR A 113 2.94 -2.28 9.31
CA THR A 113 3.86 -1.17 9.07
C THR A 113 3.10 0.13 9.26
N VAL A 114 3.75 1.09 9.91
CA VAL A 114 3.15 2.39 10.21
C VAL A 114 4.07 3.47 9.68
N GLY A 115 3.56 4.30 8.76
CA GLY A 115 4.31 5.41 8.19
C GLY A 115 4.37 6.63 9.10
N SER A 116 5.10 7.66 8.66
CA SER A 116 5.08 8.97 9.30
C SER A 116 3.70 9.63 9.16
N THR A 117 3.43 10.63 10.01
CA THR A 117 2.21 11.43 9.92
C THR A 117 2.39 12.50 8.83
N PHE A 118 1.44 12.65 7.92
CA PHE A 118 1.52 13.61 6.81
C PHE A 118 0.15 14.17 6.45
N MET A 119 0.11 15.27 5.71
CA MET A 119 -1.15 15.84 5.20
C MET A 119 -1.62 15.02 4.01
N LEU A 120 -2.90 14.62 3.96
CA LEU A 120 -3.43 13.93 2.78
C LEU A 120 -3.22 14.79 1.51
N GLY A 121 -2.71 14.16 0.44
CA GLY A 121 -2.31 14.85 -0.79
C GLY A 121 -0.86 15.36 -0.81
N SER A 122 -0.13 15.25 0.31
CA SER A 122 1.33 15.40 0.35
C SER A 122 2.02 14.04 0.33
N SER A 123 3.32 14.01 0.04
CA SER A 123 4.13 12.79 0.19
C SER A 123 4.68 12.71 1.62
N PRO A 124 4.53 11.56 2.32
CA PRO A 124 5.21 11.38 3.60
C PRO A 124 6.72 11.36 3.41
N GLU A 125 7.44 11.77 4.46
CA GLU A 125 8.92 11.70 4.51
C GLU A 125 9.42 10.26 4.34
N GLN A 126 8.70 9.29 4.91
CA GLN A 126 8.99 7.88 4.77
C GLN A 126 7.72 7.14 4.33
N LYS A 127 7.80 6.50 3.16
CA LYS A 127 6.79 5.56 2.69
C LYS A 127 7.18 4.18 3.18
N THR A 128 6.25 3.49 3.84
CA THR A 128 6.44 2.10 4.22
C THR A 128 5.11 1.38 4.15
N SER A 129 5.08 0.29 3.39
CA SER A 129 3.97 -0.64 3.33
C SER A 129 4.49 -2.07 3.48
N CYS A 130 3.60 -3.03 3.33
CA CYS A 130 3.95 -4.43 3.25
C CYS A 130 3.13 -5.15 2.17
N GLY A 131 3.70 -6.23 1.62
CA GLY A 131 3.09 -7.08 0.60
C GLY A 131 3.42 -8.56 0.80
N ILE A 132 2.59 -9.46 0.28
CA ILE A 132 3.02 -10.83 -0.04
C ILE A 132 3.41 -10.86 -1.51
N ILE A 133 4.71 -10.76 -1.79
CA ILE A 133 5.25 -10.63 -3.14
C ILE A 133 5.41 -12.00 -3.77
N VAL A 134 4.90 -12.14 -4.99
CA VAL A 134 4.93 -13.41 -5.75
C VAL A 134 5.69 -13.29 -7.06
N GLY A 135 5.94 -12.07 -7.52
CA GLY A 135 6.67 -11.81 -8.75
C GLY A 135 7.23 -10.40 -8.78
N TYR A 136 8.09 -10.14 -9.75
CA TYR A 136 8.64 -8.82 -10.00
C TYR A 136 8.88 -8.62 -11.50
N ALA A 137 8.90 -7.37 -11.93
CA ALA A 137 9.40 -7.03 -13.25
C ALA A 137 10.65 -6.17 -13.16
N TYR A 138 11.62 -6.50 -14.00
CA TYR A 138 12.87 -5.78 -14.17
C TYR A 138 13.37 -5.86 -15.61
N GLU A 139 13.96 -4.79 -16.16
CA GLU A 139 14.59 -4.76 -17.50
C GLU A 139 13.69 -5.20 -18.68
N GLY A 140 12.38 -5.03 -18.54
CA GLY A 140 11.38 -5.36 -19.56
C GLY A 140 10.93 -6.82 -19.50
N HIS A 141 11.26 -7.52 -18.42
CA HIS A 141 10.90 -8.90 -18.18
C HIS A 141 10.15 -9.05 -16.87
N THR A 142 9.17 -9.94 -16.86
CA THR A 142 8.43 -10.36 -15.66
C THR A 142 8.99 -11.70 -15.19
N TYR A 143 9.16 -11.83 -13.88
CA TYR A 143 9.70 -13.01 -13.22
C TYR A 143 8.78 -13.41 -12.06
N ASP A 144 8.47 -14.70 -11.98
CA ASP A 144 7.85 -15.26 -10.78
C ASP A 144 8.91 -15.57 -9.73
N LEU A 145 8.56 -15.33 -8.46
CA LEU A 145 9.37 -15.77 -7.35
C LEU A 145 9.16 -17.27 -7.11
N PRO A 146 10.22 -18.02 -6.73
CA PRO A 146 10.11 -19.45 -6.46
C PRO A 146 9.21 -19.78 -5.26
N LYS A 147 9.07 -18.84 -4.32
CA LYS A 147 8.14 -18.88 -3.18
C LYS A 147 7.60 -17.46 -2.96
N PRO A 148 6.32 -17.31 -2.52
CA PRO A 148 5.84 -16.03 -2.03
C PRO A 148 6.69 -15.52 -0.87
N LYS A 149 6.97 -14.21 -0.85
CA LYS A 149 7.78 -13.55 0.18
C LYS A 149 6.95 -12.51 0.91
N ILE A 150 6.95 -12.52 2.24
CA ILE A 150 6.38 -11.42 3.02
C ILE A 150 7.43 -10.33 3.10
N MET A 151 7.10 -9.14 2.60
CA MET A 151 8.07 -8.05 2.49
C MET A 151 7.54 -6.77 3.12
N ILE A 152 8.41 -6.05 3.82
CA ILE A 152 8.26 -4.62 4.14
C ILE A 152 8.89 -3.85 2.99
N ILE A 153 8.13 -2.91 2.44
CA ILE A 153 8.44 -2.25 1.16
C ILE A 153 8.52 -0.74 1.38
N PRO A 154 9.60 -0.06 0.96
CA PRO A 154 9.80 1.38 1.13
C PRO A 154 8.97 2.23 0.14
N ALA A 155 7.80 1.74 -0.27
CA ALA A 155 6.89 2.40 -1.18
C ALA A 155 5.45 2.12 -0.75
N PHE A 156 4.50 2.94 -1.19
CA PHE A 156 3.09 2.59 -1.17
C PHE A 156 2.73 1.83 -2.46
N PRO A 157 1.71 0.96 -2.43
CA PRO A 157 1.21 0.36 -3.66
C PRO A 157 0.71 1.46 -4.60
N GLU A 158 0.93 1.26 -5.90
CA GLU A 158 0.41 2.16 -6.92
C GLU A 158 -1.13 2.10 -6.97
N PRO A 159 -1.80 3.19 -7.37
CA PRO A 159 -3.26 3.24 -7.44
C PRO A 159 -3.91 2.19 -8.34
N LYS A 160 -3.18 1.69 -9.32
CA LYS A 160 -3.64 0.70 -10.30
C LYS A 160 -2.45 -0.13 -10.78
N ILE A 161 -2.69 -1.40 -11.06
CA ILE A 161 -1.71 -2.22 -11.78
C ILE A 161 -1.71 -1.79 -13.26
N PRO A 162 -0.54 -1.52 -13.86
CA PRO A 162 -0.45 -1.16 -15.27
C PRO A 162 -0.92 -2.32 -16.15
N ALA A 163 -1.69 -2.01 -17.19
CA ALA A 163 -2.01 -2.96 -18.25
C ALA A 163 -0.76 -3.10 -19.15
N ASP A 164 0.05 -4.11 -18.86
CA ASP A 164 1.30 -4.42 -19.53
C ASP A 164 1.41 -5.92 -19.82
N ASP A 165 2.52 -6.36 -20.40
CA ASP A 165 2.72 -7.77 -20.76
C ASP A 165 2.94 -8.70 -19.53
N SER A 166 2.72 -8.22 -18.31
CA SER A 166 2.86 -9.02 -17.07
C SER A 166 1.61 -9.80 -16.68
N GLU A 167 0.45 -9.46 -17.26
CA GLU A 167 -0.87 -10.06 -16.95
C GLU A 167 -1.35 -9.88 -15.49
N PHE A 168 -0.66 -9.08 -14.68
CA PHE A 168 -1.04 -8.85 -13.27
C PHE A 168 -2.24 -7.92 -13.12
N ASP A 169 -2.56 -7.10 -14.12
CA ASP A 169 -3.72 -6.21 -14.11
C ASP A 169 -5.05 -6.99 -14.00
N ALA A 170 -5.13 -8.16 -14.63
CA ALA A 170 -6.27 -9.06 -14.52
C ALA A 170 -6.49 -9.60 -13.09
N LYS A 171 -5.46 -9.57 -12.23
CA LYS A 171 -5.50 -10.07 -10.85
C LYS A 171 -5.82 -8.99 -9.81
N GLU A 172 -5.94 -7.73 -10.22
CA GLU A 172 -6.34 -6.63 -9.32
C GLU A 172 -7.65 -6.91 -8.55
N PRO A 173 -8.70 -7.54 -9.15
CA PRO A 173 -9.90 -7.94 -8.41
C PRO A 173 -9.67 -8.96 -7.29
N GLU A 174 -8.57 -9.71 -7.33
CA GLU A 174 -8.18 -10.69 -6.30
C GLU A 174 -7.38 -10.04 -5.16
N GLY A 175 -7.19 -8.72 -5.18
CA GLY A 175 -6.44 -7.97 -4.16
C GLY A 175 -4.94 -7.88 -4.46
N TYR A 176 -4.53 -8.15 -5.69
CA TYR A 176 -3.16 -7.88 -6.12
C TYR A 176 -2.90 -6.38 -6.17
N ALA A 177 -1.66 -6.01 -5.90
CA ALA A 177 -1.12 -4.68 -5.99
C ALA A 177 0.27 -4.72 -6.65
N VAL A 178 0.72 -3.54 -7.08
CA VAL A 178 2.07 -3.34 -7.61
C VAL A 178 2.75 -2.24 -6.80
N TRP A 179 4.03 -2.44 -6.50
CA TRP A 179 4.90 -1.43 -5.90
C TRP A 179 5.97 -1.05 -6.90
N LEU A 180 6.20 0.24 -7.06
CA LEU A 180 7.36 0.76 -7.79
C LEU A 180 8.45 1.10 -6.80
N VAL A 181 9.56 0.35 -6.84
CA VAL A 181 10.70 0.52 -5.93
C VAL A 181 11.96 0.82 -6.72
N ASP A 182 12.87 1.60 -6.15
CA ASP A 182 14.24 1.67 -6.65
C ASP A 182 15.03 0.47 -6.12
N LYS A 183 15.89 -0.12 -6.94
CA LYS A 183 16.82 -1.18 -6.54
C LYS A 183 17.77 -0.80 -5.41
N LEU A 184 18.03 0.50 -5.26
CA LEU A 184 18.84 1.04 -4.19
C LEU A 184 18.08 1.12 -2.87
N ASP A 185 16.74 1.06 -2.91
CA ASP A 185 15.93 1.03 -1.71
C ASP A 185 15.87 -0.38 -1.12
N GLU A 186 16.01 -0.48 0.21
CA GLU A 186 16.01 -1.76 0.90
C GLU A 186 14.57 -2.22 1.18
N CYS A 187 14.17 -3.33 0.55
CA CYS A 187 13.02 -4.12 1.01
C CYS A 187 13.48 -5.11 2.07
N VAL A 188 12.70 -5.28 3.15
CA VAL A 188 13.00 -6.26 4.20
C VAL A 188 12.11 -7.47 4.00
N GLU A 189 12.72 -8.63 3.76
CA GLU A 189 12.03 -9.93 3.72
C GLU A 189 11.91 -10.51 5.13
N LEU A 190 10.74 -11.07 5.45
CA LEU A 190 10.49 -11.82 6.67
C LEU A 190 10.49 -13.32 6.33
N GLU A 191 11.48 -14.06 6.84
CA GLU A 191 11.63 -15.51 6.66
C GLU A 191 11.24 -16.32 7.90
#